data_AF-A0A6D2C5M6-F1
#
_entry.id   AF-A0A6D2C5M6-F1
#
_cell.length_a   1.000
_cell.length_b   1.000
_cell.length_c   1.000
_cell.angle_alpha   90.00
_cell.angle_beta   90.00
_cell.angle_gamma   90.00
#
_symmetry.space_group_name_H-M   'P 1'
#
loop_
_entity.id
_entity.type
_entity.pdbx_description
1 polymer ?
#
loop_
_entity_poly.entity_id
_entity_poly.type
_entity_poly.pdbx_seq_one_letter_code
_entity_poly.pdbx_strand_id
1 'polypeptide(L)'
;MDGNEQIKKLRDYAELAWASYGHFHLADKDYGPKGWWNEDKKKLDEFIKNNKRIPTHTDILNIEYKQIFKGDFAPLQAQNFFERYELLIHQPNTESSDFSATFFYNKESKALSIIFF
;
A
#
# COMPACT_ATOMS: atom_id res chain seq x y z
N MET A 1 -25.30 -17.08 9.37
CA MET A 1 -24.32 -15.99 9.48
C MET A 1 -25.10 -14.74 9.81
N ASP A 2 -24.66 -13.97 10.81
CA ASP A 2 -25.31 -12.70 11.14
C ASP A 2 -24.98 -11.64 10.07
N GLY A 3 -25.93 -10.75 9.77
CA GLY A 3 -25.76 -9.72 8.73
C GLY A 3 -24.60 -8.78 9.05
N ASN A 4 -24.36 -8.49 10.34
CA ASN A 4 -23.25 -7.66 10.77
C ASN A 4 -21.89 -8.29 10.49
N GLU A 5 -21.77 -9.62 10.60
CA GLU A 5 -20.53 -10.35 10.28
C GLU A 5 -20.24 -10.29 8.78
N GLN A 6 -21.27 -10.39 7.94
CA GLN A 6 -21.12 -10.27 6.49
C GLN A 6 -20.67 -8.86 6.08
N ILE A 7 -21.25 -7.82 6.67
CA ILE A 7 -20.87 -6.42 6.42
C ILE A 7 -19.41 -6.18 6.81
N LYS A 8 -18.97 -6.69 7.97
CA LYS A 8 -17.56 -6.56 8.40
C LYS A 8 -16.61 -7.22 7.42
N LYS A 9 -16.90 -8.44 6.97
CA LYS A 9 -16.08 -9.15 5.97
C LYS A 9 -15.99 -8.38 4.65
N LEU A 10 -17.12 -7.86 4.16
CA LEU A 10 -17.14 -7.06 2.94
C LEU A 10 -16.28 -5.81 3.05
N ARG A 11 -16.35 -5.11 4.19
CA ARG A 11 -15.50 -3.95 4.47
C ARG A 11 -14.03 -4.32 4.49
N ASP A 12 -13.66 -5.38 5.21
CA ASP A 12 -12.26 -5.82 5.31
C ASP A 12 -11.70 -6.23 3.93
N TYR A 13 -12.48 -6.92 3.11
CA TYR A 13 -12.08 -7.26 1.73
C TYR A 13 -11.96 -6.03 0.82
N ALA A 14 -12.83 -5.04 0.98
CA ALA A 14 -12.73 -3.79 0.24
C ALA A 14 -11.48 -2.99 0.64
N GLU A 15 -11.17 -2.90 1.95
CA GLU A 15 -9.95 -2.26 2.44
C GLU A 15 -8.69 -2.95 1.93
N LEU A 16 -8.65 -4.29 2.00
CA LEU A 16 -7.57 -5.09 1.44
C LEU A 16 -7.37 -4.81 -0.05
N ALA A 17 -8.45 -4.89 -0.85
CA ALA A 17 -8.39 -4.68 -2.29
C ALA A 17 -7.93 -3.27 -2.66
N TRP A 18 -8.36 -2.26 -1.89
CA TRP A 18 -7.95 -0.89 -2.10
C TRP A 18 -6.48 -0.67 -1.73
N ALA A 19 -6.04 -1.21 -0.58
CA ALA A 19 -4.67 -1.07 -0.11
C ALA A 19 -3.65 -1.67 -1.10
N SER A 20 -3.98 -2.77 -1.77
CA SER A 20 -3.07 -3.41 -2.74
C SER A 20 -2.81 -2.63 -4.03
N TYR A 21 -3.59 -1.58 -4.33
CA TYR A 21 -3.23 -0.64 -5.39
C TYR A 21 -2.11 0.32 -4.98
N GLY A 22 -1.69 0.32 -3.71
CA GLY A 22 -0.61 1.15 -3.20
C GLY A 22 0.74 0.80 -3.83
N HIS A 23 1.51 1.83 -4.18
CA HIS A 23 2.86 1.72 -4.73
C HIS A 23 3.90 1.39 -3.63
N PHE A 24 3.76 0.24 -2.96
CA PHE A 24 4.56 -0.11 -1.78
C PHE A 24 6.05 -0.29 -2.08
N HIS A 25 6.41 -0.58 -3.33
CA HIS A 25 7.80 -0.65 -3.76
C HIS A 25 8.56 0.65 -3.51
N LEU A 26 7.88 1.81 -3.42
CA LEU A 26 8.49 3.10 -3.09
C LEU A 26 8.92 3.25 -1.63
N ALA A 27 8.37 2.43 -0.73
CA ALA A 27 8.76 2.39 0.68
C ALA A 27 9.85 1.33 0.97
N ASP A 28 10.21 0.53 -0.03
CA ASP A 28 11.27 -0.47 0.10
C ASP A 28 12.64 0.21 0.11
N LYS A 29 13.51 -0.19 1.05
CA LYS A 29 14.86 0.34 1.20
C LYS A 29 15.79 -0.10 0.08
N ASP A 30 15.52 -1.27 -0.50
CA ASP A 30 16.34 -1.83 -1.58
C ASP A 30 15.91 -1.30 -2.95
N TYR A 31 14.75 -0.66 -3.04
CA TYR A 31 14.26 -0.03 -4.27
C TYR A 31 14.91 1.34 -4.49
N GLY A 32 15.95 1.35 -5.33
CA GLY A 32 16.68 2.56 -5.73
C GLY A 32 16.43 2.95 -7.18
N PRO A 33 15.36 3.70 -7.51
CA PRO A 33 15.08 4.11 -8.88
C PRO A 33 16.21 5.03 -9.40
N LYS A 34 16.82 4.66 -10.53
CA LYS A 34 17.94 5.39 -11.15
C LYS A 34 17.47 6.21 -12.36
N GLY A 35 18.19 7.30 -12.63
CA GLY A 35 17.93 8.21 -13.74
C GLY A 35 16.98 9.35 -13.38
N TRP A 36 17.27 10.55 -13.89
CA TRP A 36 16.44 11.76 -13.72
C TRP A 36 15.09 11.70 -14.45
N TRP A 37 14.96 10.81 -15.43
CA TRP A 37 13.71 10.56 -16.17
C TRP A 37 12.72 9.68 -15.39
N ASN A 38 13.17 8.96 -14.36
CA ASN A 38 12.35 8.02 -13.62
C ASN A 38 11.33 8.76 -12.74
N GLU A 39 10.04 8.47 -12.91
CA GLU A 39 8.95 9.11 -12.20
C GLU A 39 8.95 8.76 -10.70
N ASP A 40 9.26 7.51 -10.36
CA ASP A 40 9.34 7.04 -8.98
C ASP A 40 10.47 7.74 -8.21
N LYS A 41 11.59 8.00 -8.90
CA LYS A 41 12.66 8.84 -8.33
C LYS A 41 12.17 10.25 -8.02
N LYS A 42 11.44 10.89 -8.95
CA LYS A 42 10.90 12.24 -8.74
C LYS A 42 9.95 12.29 -7.55
N LYS A 43 9.04 11.31 -7.45
CA LYS A 43 8.09 11.17 -6.32
C LYS A 43 8.83 11.03 -4.99
N LEU A 44 9.84 10.16 -4.94
CA LEU A 44 10.62 9.94 -3.73
C LEU A 44 11.44 11.18 -3.33
N ASP A 45 12.09 11.83 -4.30
CA ASP A 45 12.85 13.07 -4.07
C ASP A 45 11.95 14.20 -3.56
N GLU A 46 10.73 14.35 -4.11
CA GLU A 46 9.73 15.31 -3.66
C GLU A 46 9.28 15.02 -2.22
N PHE A 47 8.97 13.76 -1.90
CA PHE A 47 8.59 13.35 -0.56
C PHE A 47 9.69 13.62 0.45
N ILE A 48 10.93 13.22 0.14
CA ILE A 48 12.10 13.40 1.02
C ILE A 48 12.38 14.89 1.22
N LYS A 49 12.25 15.72 0.18
CA LYS A 49 12.45 17.17 0.30
C LYS A 49 11.48 17.80 1.30
N ASN A 50 10.22 17.39 1.28
CA ASN A 50 9.16 17.94 2.13
C ASN A 50 9.19 17.36 3.56
N ASN A 51 9.52 16.08 3.71
CA ASN A 51 9.39 15.36 4.99
C ASN A 51 10.73 15.03 5.67
N LYS A 52 11.86 15.20 4.96
CA LYS A 52 13.23 14.87 5.43
C LYS A 52 13.40 13.42 5.88
N ARG A 53 12.59 12.50 5.35
CA ARG A 53 12.63 11.05 5.63
C ARG A 53 12.13 10.25 4.43
N ILE A 54 12.41 8.95 4.42
CA ILE A 54 11.81 8.00 3.45
C ILE A 54 10.34 7.71 3.80
N PRO A 55 9.49 7.43 2.81
CA PRO A 55 8.09 7.07 3.03
C PRO A 55 7.98 5.69 3.70
N THR A 56 6.96 5.54 4.52
CA THR A 56 6.54 4.26 5.12
C THR A 56 5.34 3.70 4.36
N HIS A 57 4.99 2.42 4.58
CA HIS A 57 3.79 1.84 3.96
C HIS A 57 2.51 2.63 4.27
N THR A 58 2.41 3.20 5.46
CA THR A 58 1.29 4.07 5.84
C THR A 58 1.24 5.35 5.00
N ASP A 59 2.39 5.97 4.72
CA ASP A 59 2.46 7.17 3.88
C ASP A 59 2.03 6.87 2.44
N ILE A 60 2.33 5.67 1.92
CA ILE A 60 1.93 5.25 0.57
C ILE A 60 0.40 5.23 0.42
N LEU A 61 -0.33 4.76 1.44
CA LEU A 61 -1.80 4.72 1.40
C LEU A 61 -2.46 6.05 1.79
N ASN A 62 -1.75 6.94 2.47
CA ASN A 62 -2.33 8.16 3.01
C ASN A 62 -2.69 9.18 1.90
N ILE A 63 -3.93 9.66 1.94
CA ILE A 63 -4.50 10.65 1.03
C ILE A 63 -3.77 12.00 1.05
N GLU A 64 -3.08 12.34 2.15
CA GLU A 64 -2.25 13.55 2.22
C GLU A 64 -1.13 13.53 1.17
N TYR A 65 -0.66 12.35 0.79
CA TYR A 65 0.35 12.16 -0.25
C TYR A 65 -0.25 11.67 -1.57
N LYS A 66 -1.56 11.85 -1.80
CA LYS A 66 -2.25 11.42 -3.02
C LYS A 66 -1.59 11.92 -4.31
N GLN A 67 -1.06 13.13 -4.31
CA GLN A 67 -0.36 13.69 -5.48
C GLN A 67 0.94 12.96 -5.81
N ILE A 68 1.57 12.31 -4.81
CA ILE A 68 2.85 11.64 -4.94
C ILE A 68 2.63 10.12 -5.12
N PHE A 69 1.89 9.50 -4.20
CA PHE A 69 1.73 8.04 -4.11
C PHE A 69 0.35 7.52 -4.51
N LYS A 70 -0.59 8.40 -4.87
CA LYS A 70 -1.98 8.05 -5.18
C LYS A 70 -2.70 7.29 -4.05
N GLY A 71 -2.23 7.47 -2.81
CA GLY A 71 -2.92 7.00 -1.62
C GLY A 71 -4.31 7.64 -1.50
N ASP A 72 -5.28 6.87 -1.02
CA ASP A 72 -6.67 7.28 -0.89
C ASP A 72 -7.25 7.06 0.52
N PHE A 73 -6.47 6.51 1.44
CA PHE A 73 -6.92 6.28 2.81
C PHE A 73 -6.80 7.56 3.61
N ALA A 74 -7.78 7.83 4.47
CA ALA A 74 -7.60 8.85 5.50
C ALA A 74 -6.37 8.50 6.38
N PRO A 75 -5.65 9.48 6.95
CA PRO A 75 -4.42 9.20 7.71
C PRO A 75 -4.60 8.15 8.81
N LEU A 76 -5.68 8.26 9.59
CA LEU A 76 -6.01 7.30 10.65
C LEU A 76 -6.43 5.92 10.09
N GLN A 77 -7.08 5.88 8.93
CA GLN A 77 -7.45 4.63 8.27
C GLN A 77 -6.22 3.87 7.81
N ALA A 78 -5.22 4.56 7.24
CA ALA A 78 -3.95 3.94 6.84
C ALA A 78 -3.19 3.39 8.06
N GLN A 79 -3.19 4.11 9.19
CA GLN A 79 -2.59 3.63 10.44
C GLN A 79 -3.29 2.38 10.96
N ASN A 80 -4.61 2.45 11.15
CA ASN A 80 -5.42 1.32 11.63
C ASN A 80 -5.31 0.09 10.70
N PHE A 81 -5.18 0.31 9.39
CA PHE A 81 -4.97 -0.78 8.43
C PHE A 81 -3.66 -1.54 8.73
N PHE A 82 -2.54 -0.83 8.91
CA PHE A 82 -1.25 -1.47 9.20
C PHE A 82 -1.09 -1.94 10.66
N GLU A 83 -1.96 -1.49 11.57
CA GLU A 83 -2.09 -2.11 12.89
C GLU A 83 -2.70 -3.51 12.79
N ARG A 84 -3.65 -3.72 11.86
CA ARG A 84 -4.33 -5.02 11.65
C ARG A 84 -3.59 -5.93 10.68
N TYR A 85 -3.01 -5.37 9.63
CA TYR A 85 -2.38 -6.10 8.54
C TYR A 85 -0.89 -5.82 8.45
N GLU A 86 -0.12 -6.86 8.17
CA GLU A 86 1.29 -6.76 7.80
C GLU A 86 1.43 -7.00 6.30
N LEU A 87 2.08 -6.09 5.61
CA LEU A 87 2.46 -6.31 4.22
C LEU A 87 3.67 -7.23 4.18
N LEU A 88 3.52 -8.44 3.62
CA LEU A 88 4.61 -9.40 3.54
C LEU A 88 5.42 -9.23 2.25
N ILE A 89 4.71 -9.12 1.12
CA ILE A 89 5.31 -8.92 -0.19
C ILE A 89 4.33 -8.17 -1.08
N HIS A 90 4.86 -7.26 -1.87
CA HIS A 90 4.15 -6.58 -2.94
C HIS A 90 4.94 -6.79 -4.23
N GLN A 91 4.32 -7.44 -5.21
CA GLN A 91 4.84 -7.52 -6.56
C GLN A 91 4.13 -6.44 -7.40
N PRO A 92 4.80 -5.31 -7.70
CA PRO A 92 4.22 -4.30 -8.57
C PRO A 92 4.11 -4.83 -10.01
N ASN A 93 3.15 -4.32 -10.76
CA ASN A 93 3.03 -4.61 -12.19
C ASN A 93 4.19 -3.94 -12.94
N THR A 94 5.20 -4.73 -13.32
CA THR A 94 6.36 -4.27 -14.10
C THR A 94 6.18 -4.65 -15.57
N GLU A 95 5.71 -3.70 -16.37
CA GLU A 95 5.77 -3.54 -17.84
C GLU A 95 5.44 -4.71 -18.79
N SER A 96 5.23 -5.96 -18.34
CA SER A 96 5.05 -7.12 -19.23
C SER A 96 3.98 -8.12 -18.80
N SER A 97 3.52 -8.06 -17.55
CA SER A 97 2.48 -8.94 -17.02
C SER A 97 1.42 -8.07 -16.37
N ASP A 98 0.19 -8.07 -16.87
CA ASP A 98 -0.99 -7.43 -16.27
C ASP A 98 -1.40 -8.10 -14.95
N PHE A 99 -0.42 -8.38 -14.10
CA PHE A 99 -0.52 -9.15 -12.89
C PHE A 99 0.28 -8.46 -11.81
N SER A 100 -0.43 -8.02 -10.79
CA SER A 100 0.10 -7.58 -9.52
C SER A 100 -0.44 -8.49 -8.43
N ALA A 101 0.42 -8.78 -7.45
CA ALA A 101 0.03 -9.60 -6.31
C ALA A 101 0.53 -8.95 -5.03
N THR A 102 -0.38 -8.78 -4.07
CA THR A 102 -0.04 -8.26 -2.74
C THR A 102 -0.47 -9.26 -1.68
N PHE A 103 0.44 -9.57 -0.77
CA PHE A 103 0.22 -10.50 0.32
C PHE A 103 0.13 -9.73 1.63
N PHE A 104 -1.03 -9.80 2.25
CA PHE A 104 -1.29 -9.23 3.57
C PHE A 104 -1.49 -10.34 4.60
N TYR A 105 -0.81 -10.23 5.72
CA TYR A 105 -1.02 -11.09 6.87
C TYR A 105 -1.87 -10.37 7.91
N ASN A 106 -3.02 -10.95 8.27
CA ASN A 106 -3.85 -10.42 9.34
C ASN A 106 -3.27 -10.84 10.69
N LYS A 107 -2.86 -9.85 11.50
CA LYS A 107 -2.19 -10.06 12.78
C LYS A 107 -3.12 -10.63 13.85
N GLU A 108 -4.42 -10.36 13.76
CA GLU A 108 -5.44 -10.82 14.71
C GLU A 108 -5.88 -12.25 14.38
N SER A 109 -6.38 -12.46 13.17
CA SER A 109 -6.94 -13.75 12.74
C SER A 109 -5.86 -14.77 12.34
N LYS A 110 -4.60 -14.34 12.22
CA LYS A 110 -3.47 -15.15 11.75
C LYS A 110 -3.67 -15.70 10.33
N ALA A 111 -4.54 -15.06 9.55
CA ALA A 111 -4.87 -15.48 8.19
C ALA A 111 -4.00 -14.75 7.16
N LEU A 112 -3.58 -15.47 6.13
CA LEU A 112 -2.92 -14.89 4.96
C LEU A 112 -3.97 -14.54 3.90
N SER A 113 -3.94 -13.31 3.40
CA SER A 113 -4.76 -12.84 2.30
C SER A 113 -3.87 -12.50 1.12
N ILE A 114 -4.22 -13.04 -0.05
CA ILE A 114 -3.52 -12.77 -1.30
C ILE A 114 -4.52 -12.06 -2.20
N ILE A 115 -4.09 -10.96 -2.80
CA ILE A 115 -4.94 -10.17 -3.67
C ILE A 115 -4.24 -9.96 -4.99
N PHE A 116 -4.98 -10.25 -6.07
CA PHE A 116 -4.51 -10.21 -7.46
C PHE A 116 -5.27 -9.14 -8.24
N PHE A 117 -4.55 -8.38 -9.07
CA PHE A 117 -5.11 -7.37 -9.99
C PHE A 117 -4.37 -7.36 -11.31
#